data_AF-A0AAD0IDG6-F1
#
_entry.id   AF-A0AAD0IDG6-F1
#
_cell.length_a   1.000
_cell.length_b   1.000
_cell.length_c   1.000
_cell.angle_alpha   90.00
_cell.angle_beta   90.00
_cell.angle_gamma   90.00
#
_symmetry.space_group_name_H-M   'P 1'
#
loop_
_entity.id
_entity.type
_entity.pdbx_description
1 polymer ?
#
loop_
_entity_poly.entity_id
_entity_poly.type
_entity_poly.pdbx_seq_one_letter_code
_entity_poly.pdbx_strand_id
1 'polypeptide(L)'
;MDVDRLQKDIDSGLLPDTRFLTNREVVAELQARVNAAREKYIINPSPKNQTSLSRAESDLGNTVRDGECLIKGCVPATYIKHVDK
;
A
#
# COMPACT_ATOMS: atom_id res chain seq x y z
N MET A 1 -8.74 9.93 -9.17
CA MET A 1 -9.78 9.43 -8.23
C MET A 1 -10.23 10.59 -7.35
N ASP A 2 -11.47 10.61 -6.89
CA ASP A 2 -11.97 11.57 -5.89
C ASP A 2 -11.78 11.00 -4.47
N VAL A 3 -10.59 11.23 -3.91
CA VAL A 3 -10.17 10.66 -2.61
C VAL A 3 -10.93 11.31 -1.45
N ASP A 4 -11.14 12.62 -1.50
CA ASP A 4 -11.79 13.36 -0.42
C ASP A 4 -13.25 12.92 -0.24
N ARG A 5 -13.98 12.76 -1.36
CA ARG A 5 -15.35 12.23 -1.31
C ARG A 5 -15.37 10.80 -0.79
N LEU A 6 -14.45 9.95 -1.27
CA LEU A 6 -14.35 8.56 -0.85
C LEU A 6 -14.13 8.44 0.66
N GLN A 7 -13.19 9.21 1.22
CA GLN A 7 -12.91 9.17 2.65
C GLN A 7 -14.11 9.64 3.47
N LYS A 8 -14.77 10.73 3.06
CA LYS A 8 -15.97 11.24 3.74
C LYS A 8 -17.12 10.22 3.74
N ASP A 9 -17.30 9.49 2.64
CA ASP A 9 -18.37 8.50 2.50
C ASP A 9 -18.05 7.21 3.29
N ILE A 10 -16.76 6.86 3.46
CA ILE A 10 -16.32 5.84 4.41
C ILE A 10 -16.62 6.29 5.85
N ASP A 11 -16.20 7.49 6.22
CA ASP A 11 -16.33 8.02 7.59
C ASP A 11 -17.80 8.20 8.01
N SER A 12 -18.69 8.47 7.06
CA SER A 12 -20.14 8.54 7.31
C SER A 12 -20.83 7.17 7.39
N GLY A 13 -20.13 6.07 7.09
CA GLY A 13 -20.67 4.72 7.07
C GLY A 13 -21.44 4.36 5.80
N LEU A 14 -21.42 5.20 4.76
CA LEU A 14 -22.04 4.91 3.47
C LEU A 14 -21.31 3.79 2.71
N LEU A 15 -20.00 3.63 2.97
CA LEU A 15 -19.16 2.56 2.42
C LEU A 15 -18.60 1.67 3.56
N PRO A 16 -19.45 0.87 4.24
CA PRO A 16 -19.07 0.16 5.46
C PRO A 16 -17.99 -0.92 5.23
N ASP A 17 -17.94 -1.49 4.03
CA ASP A 17 -16.97 -2.52 3.64
C ASP A 17 -15.76 -1.97 2.89
N THR A 18 -15.58 -0.63 2.87
CA THR A 18 -14.45 0.02 2.21
C THR A 18 -13.54 0.68 3.23
N ARG A 19 -12.24 0.46 3.08
CA ARG A 19 -11.21 1.13 3.87
C ARG A 19 -10.19 1.78 2.95
N PHE A 20 -9.89 3.04 3.22
CA PHE A 20 -8.74 3.75 2.66
C PHE A 20 -7.52 3.54 3.57
N LEU A 21 -6.41 3.13 2.98
CA LEU A 21 -5.11 3.04 3.62
C LEU A 21 -4.25 4.16 3.04
N THR A 22 -3.94 5.12 3.89
CA THR A 22 -3.09 6.26 3.52
C THR A 22 -1.70 5.77 3.11
N ASN A 23 -0.98 6.58 2.32
CA ASN A 23 0.41 6.29 1.97
C ASN A 23 1.27 6.00 3.21
N ARG A 24 1.06 6.76 4.29
CA ARG A 24 1.76 6.54 5.57
C ARG A 24 1.51 5.15 6.15
N GLU A 25 0.27 4.67 6.14
CA GLU A 25 -0.06 3.32 6.62
C GLU A 25 0.56 2.24 5.73
N VAL A 26 0.52 2.42 4.41
CA VAL A 26 1.12 1.46 3.46
C VAL A 26 2.64 1.42 3.64
N VAL A 27 3.29 2.58 3.78
CA VAL A 27 4.73 2.69 4.05
C VAL A 27 5.12 2.02 5.36
N ALA A 28 4.33 2.20 6.42
CA ALA A 28 4.59 1.55 7.70
C ALA A 28 4.53 0.02 7.61
N GLU A 29 3.52 -0.52 6.90
CA GLU A 29 3.38 -1.95 6.64
C GLU A 29 4.55 -2.51 5.81
N LEU A 30 4.94 -1.81 4.73
CA LEU A 30 6.07 -2.21 3.90
C LEU A 30 7.40 -2.15 4.67
N GLN A 31 7.58 -1.16 5.54
CA GLN A 31 8.75 -1.08 6.41
C GLN A 31 8.84 -2.27 7.37
N ALA A 32 7.70 -2.72 7.92
CA ALA A 32 7.67 -3.93 8.76
C ALA A 32 8.09 -5.18 7.96
N ARG A 33 7.70 -5.28 6.69
CA ARG A 33 8.12 -6.38 5.80
C ARG A 33 9.60 -6.33 5.46
N VAL A 34 10.15 -5.15 5.21
CA VAL A 34 11.60 -4.96 5.03
C VAL A 34 12.36 -5.42 6.27
N ASN A 35 11.90 -5.04 7.46
CA ASN A 35 12.53 -5.43 8.72
C ASN A 35 12.53 -6.96 8.89
N ALA A 36 11.40 -7.62 8.64
CA ALA A 36 11.29 -9.07 8.72
C ALA A 36 12.15 -9.80 7.66
N ALA A 37 12.22 -9.26 6.44
CA ALA A 37 13.09 -9.81 5.39
C ALA A 37 14.58 -9.64 5.72
N ARG A 38 14.95 -8.51 6.32
CA ARG A 38 16.31 -8.21 6.76
C ARG A 38 16.75 -9.16 7.87
N GLU A 39 15.90 -9.38 8.87
CA GLU A 39 16.17 -10.34 9.94
C GLU A 39 16.38 -11.76 9.39
N LYS A 40 15.52 -12.21 8.47
CA LYS A 40 15.69 -13.52 7.80
C LYS A 40 17.00 -13.64 7.04
N TYR A 41 17.43 -12.58 6.36
CA TYR A 41 18.71 -12.56 5.65
C TYR A 41 19.90 -12.59 6.61
N ILE A 42 19.83 -11.85 7.73
CA ILE A 42 20.88 -11.86 8.77
C ILE A 42 21.03 -13.26 9.38
N ILE A 43 19.91 -13.92 9.72
CA ILE A 43 19.92 -15.26 10.33
C ILE A 43 20.41 -16.32 9.34
N ASN A 44 19.97 -16.25 8.08
CA ASN A 44 20.33 -17.22 7.04
C ASN A 44 20.62 -16.52 5.71
N PRO A 45 21.87 -16.09 5.48
CA PRO A 45 22.25 -15.47 4.22
C PRO A 45 22.15 -16.49 3.07
N SER A 46 21.19 -16.26 2.17
CA SER A 46 21.02 -17.06 0.96
C SER A 46 20.59 -16.17 -0.21
N PRO A 47 20.84 -16.58 -1.47
CA PRO A 47 20.39 -15.82 -2.64
C PRO A 47 18.89 -15.56 -2.64
N LYS A 48 18.11 -16.53 -2.13
CA LYS A 48 16.65 -16.41 -1.95
C LYS A 48 16.30 -15.30 -0.96
N ASN A 49 16.93 -15.27 0.21
CA ASN A 49 16.66 -14.27 1.23
C ASN A 49 17.15 -12.88 0.82
N GLN A 50 18.29 -12.80 0.12
CA GLN A 50 18.79 -11.55 -0.46
C GLN A 50 17.80 -10.98 -1.49
N THR A 51 17.30 -11.83 -2.38
CA THR A 51 16.29 -11.42 -3.38
C THR A 51 15.01 -10.95 -2.70
N SER A 52 14.57 -11.64 -1.65
CA SER A 52 13.39 -11.24 -0.88
C SER A 52 13.57 -9.88 -0.20
N LEU A 53 14.74 -9.60 0.38
CA LEU A 53 15.05 -8.30 0.99
C LEU A 53 15.07 -7.19 -0.07
N SER A 54 15.78 -7.40 -1.18
CA SER A 54 15.88 -6.43 -2.28
C SER A 54 14.52 -6.06 -2.87
N ARG A 55 13.62 -7.04 -3.04
CA ARG A 55 12.24 -6.79 -3.48
C ARG A 55 11.46 -5.96 -2.47
N ALA A 56 11.52 -6.30 -1.19
CA ALA A 56 10.81 -5.55 -0.15
C ALA A 56 11.30 -4.08 -0.07
N GLU A 57 12.61 -3.86 -0.20
CA GLU A 57 13.20 -2.50 -0.23
C GLU A 57 12.76 -1.73 -1.49
N SER A 58 12.68 -2.42 -2.64
CA SER A 58 12.22 -1.81 -3.90
C SER A 58 10.73 -1.43 -3.84
N ASP A 59 9.88 -2.32 -3.29
CA ASP A 59 8.46 -2.06 -3.10
C ASP A 59 8.26 -0.83 -2.19
N LEU A 60 8.94 -0.78 -1.05
CA LEU A 60 8.91 0.38 -0.16
C LEU A 60 9.36 1.67 -0.88
N GLY A 61 10.46 1.61 -1.63
CA GLY A 61 10.97 2.75 -2.38
C GLY A 61 9.99 3.28 -3.43
N ASN A 62 9.34 2.37 -4.17
CA ASN A 62 8.33 2.72 -5.16
C ASN A 62 7.09 3.36 -4.51
N THR A 63 6.55 2.74 -3.46
CA THR A 63 5.38 3.27 -2.72
C THR A 63 5.64 4.66 -2.14
N VAL A 64 6.84 4.91 -1.59
CA VAL A 64 7.22 6.24 -1.09
C VAL A 64 7.32 7.25 -2.22
N ARG A 65 8.00 6.90 -3.33
CA ARG A 65 8.20 7.81 -4.48
C ARG A 65 6.88 8.22 -5.10
N ASP A 66 5.97 7.26 -5.29
CA ASP A 66 4.76 7.47 -6.07
C ASP A 66 3.57 7.91 -5.19
N GLY A 67 3.76 8.00 -3.87
CA GLY A 67 2.70 8.39 -2.94
C GLY A 67 1.55 7.38 -2.93
N GLU A 68 1.84 6.10 -3.17
CA GLU A 68 0.83 5.05 -3.34
C GLU A 68 -0.07 4.93 -2.09
N CYS A 69 -1.36 4.75 -2.32
CA CYS A 69 -2.35 4.44 -1.30
C CYS A 69 -3.11 3.17 -1.72
N LEU A 70 -3.74 2.51 -0.75
CA LEU A 70 -4.52 1.31 -1.01
C LEU A 70 -5.98 1.51 -0.63
N ILE A 71 -6.86 0.91 -1.40
CA ILE A 71 -8.29 0.85 -1.08
C ILE A 71 -8.64 -0.62 -0.97
N LYS A 72 -9.18 -0.99 0.19
CA LYS A 72 -9.68 -2.34 0.44
C LYS A 72 -11.20 -2.30 0.38
N GLY A 73 -11.81 -3.19 -0.40
CA GLY A 73 -13.26 -3.27 -0.56
C GLY A 73 -13.71 -2.94 -1.98
N CYS A 74 -15.02 -2.77 -2.15
CA CYS A 74 -15.63 -2.43 -3.43
C CYS A 74 -15.91 -0.93 -3.51
N VAL A 75 -15.25 -0.25 -4.44
CA VAL A 75 -15.47 1.19 -4.68
C VAL A 75 -16.42 1.38 -5.86
N PRO A 76 -17.53 2.12 -5.71
CA PRO A 76 -18.39 2.45 -6.83
C PRO A 76 -17.66 3.22 -7.93
N ALA A 77 -18.02 3.00 -9.20
CA ALA A 77 -17.37 3.64 -10.35
C ALA A 77 -17.42 5.18 -10.29
N THR A 78 -18.41 5.75 -9.61
CA THR A 78 -18.62 7.20 -9.49
C THR A 78 -17.51 7.93 -8.72
N TYR A 79 -16.59 7.22 -8.04
CA TYR A 79 -15.41 7.81 -7.39
C TYR A 79 -14.16 7.77 -8.30
N ILE A 80 -14.22 7.04 -9.41
CA ILE A 80 -13.12 6.87 -10.36
C ILE A 80 -13.30 7.88 -11.49
N LYS A 81 -12.31 8.78 -11.64
CA LYS A 81 -12.24 9.68 -12.79
C LYS A 81 -11.51 8.95 -13.90
N HIS A 82 -12.22 8.67 -15.00
CA HIS A 82 -11.61 8.17 -16.22
C HIS A 82 -10.80 9.30 -16.86
N VAL A 83 -9.59 8.99 -17.27
CA VAL A 83 -8.76 9.89 -18.08
C VAL A 83 -8.66 9.23 -19.44
N ASP A 84 -9.29 9.82 -20.44
CA ASP A 84 -9.16 9.36 -21.82
C ASP A 84 -7.72 9.57 -22.28
N LYS A 85 -7.19 8.59 -23.01
CA LYS A 85 -5.80 8.57 -23.52
C LYS A 85 -5.67 9.32 -24.84
#